data_AF-A0A538Q8C4-F1
#
_entry.id   AF-A0A538Q8C4-F1
#
_cell.length_a   1.000
_cell.length_b   1.000
_cell.length_c   1.000
_cell.angle_alpha   90.00
_cell.angle_beta   90.00
_cell.angle_gamma   90.00
#
_symmetry.space_group_name_H-M   'P 1'
#
loop_
_entity.id
_entity.type
_entity.pdbx_description
1 polymer ?
#
loop_
_entity_poly.entity_id
_entity_poly.type
_entity_poly.pdbx_seq_one_letter_code
_entity_poly.pdbx_strand_id
1 'polypeptide(L)'
;MSAPQYTKCVDRYDYEYPNFGPEIFVAIAGLVYAISTFGISLVLSLAAAMSALMKVCDYILNGKLVCLGDDQCAVGRVAAFETVDDKSGVDKIDNDFSINLLLAPHHLDEFANGTQEANYKWLIKDTTSWGHDGLPGKLITEQSDMPLPRESDGGSWHSARYAGTFKTYANSNYISWEDPPTPGKPFDVPVFHCEIEGERAHAVCSTLAALSSPIPGFGAICRFKLFGIPLGRWACAVVAAILAPIILAALAIAWAAGSDDNRSFDGAGSLKRGDPVIIRGRWCYDASHSGWNEIHPVMSVQRIENEKDLDGVMFKDAIARWCSLTGEVPPVTDPGVRPQGMTPEQSTVYDNQQQPENQWVIHPYVDGCEPVETAPPPPVIH
;
A
#
# COMPACT_ATOMS: atom_id res chain seq x y z
N MET A 1 13.87 -8.35 3.99
CA MET A 1 14.06 -7.19 3.10
C MET A 1 12.92 -6.23 3.32
N SER A 2 13.14 -4.92 3.28
CA SER A 2 12.01 -3.98 3.37
C SER A 2 11.27 -3.93 2.04
N ALA A 3 9.94 -3.82 2.10
CA ALA A 3 9.12 -3.63 0.91
C ALA A 3 9.33 -2.22 0.31
N PRO A 4 9.08 -2.04 -1.00
CA PRO A 4 9.18 -0.74 -1.65
C PRO A 4 8.18 0.28 -1.07
N GLN A 5 8.50 1.56 -1.21
CA GLN A 5 7.67 2.68 -0.74
C GLN A 5 7.66 3.78 -1.80
N TYR A 6 6.50 3.94 -2.43
CA TYR A 6 6.19 4.90 -3.48
C TYR A 6 5.13 5.89 -3.03
N THR A 7 4.17 5.46 -2.20
CA THR A 7 3.10 6.34 -1.71
C THR A 7 3.57 7.21 -0.53
N LYS A 8 2.86 8.31 -0.32
CA LYS A 8 2.99 9.20 0.81
C LYS A 8 1.62 9.48 1.39
N CYS A 9 1.54 9.46 2.72
CA CYS A 9 0.37 9.96 3.41
C CYS A 9 0.44 11.48 3.55
N VAL A 10 -0.72 12.14 3.47
CA VAL A 10 -0.88 13.58 3.74
C VAL A 10 -1.26 13.80 5.19
N ASP A 11 -0.96 14.99 5.70
CA ASP A 11 -1.54 15.41 6.96
C ASP A 11 -3.07 15.47 6.83
N ARG A 12 -3.78 15.08 7.89
CA ARG A 12 -5.24 15.06 7.93
C ARG A 12 -5.88 16.41 7.58
N TYR A 13 -5.21 17.52 7.90
CA TYR A 13 -5.70 18.87 7.63
C TYR A 13 -5.43 19.34 6.20
N ASP A 14 -4.49 18.67 5.52
CA ASP A 14 -4.12 18.94 4.13
C ASP A 14 -4.82 17.97 3.16
N TYR A 15 -5.65 17.05 3.66
CA TYR A 15 -6.40 16.13 2.82
C TYR A 15 -7.44 16.88 1.98
N GLU A 16 -7.28 16.80 0.66
CA GLU A 16 -8.24 17.32 -0.30
C GLU A 16 -8.98 16.17 -0.97
N TYR A 17 -10.32 16.19 -0.88
CA TYR A 17 -11.14 15.21 -1.58
C TYR A 17 -10.93 15.36 -3.09
N PRO A 18 -10.56 14.27 -3.79
CA PRO A 18 -10.28 14.37 -5.21
C PRO A 18 -11.55 14.71 -5.99
N ASN A 19 -11.54 15.84 -6.70
CA ASN A 19 -12.63 16.22 -7.58
C ASN A 19 -12.51 15.53 -8.94
N PHE A 20 -12.80 14.23 -8.98
CA PHE A 20 -12.88 13.44 -10.21
C PHE A 20 -14.30 13.48 -10.78
N GLY A 21 -14.54 14.35 -11.76
CA GLY A 21 -15.79 14.33 -12.52
C GLY A 21 -15.94 13.02 -13.33
N PRO A 22 -17.17 12.61 -13.71
CA PRO A 22 -17.41 11.37 -14.47
C PRO A 22 -16.63 11.31 -15.79
N GLU A 23 -16.32 12.46 -16.40
CA GLU A 23 -15.53 12.55 -17.61
C GLU A 23 -14.06 12.10 -17.42
N ILE A 24 -13.50 12.27 -16.22
CA ILE A 24 -12.15 11.79 -15.89
C ILE A 24 -12.11 10.27 -15.94
N PHE A 25 -13.12 9.58 -15.40
CA PHE A 25 -13.19 8.12 -15.41
C PHE A 25 -13.33 7.55 -16.82
N VAL A 26 -14.15 8.16 -17.68
CA VAL A 26 -14.29 7.75 -19.08
C VAL A 26 -12.97 7.93 -19.84
N ALA A 27 -12.30 9.07 -19.65
CA ALA A 27 -11.04 9.36 -20.31
C ALA A 27 -9.91 8.40 -19.86
N ILE A 28 -9.86 8.08 -18.57
CA ILE A 28 -8.87 7.16 -18.00
C ILE A 28 -9.18 5.72 -18.41
N ALA A 29 -10.43 5.28 -18.34
CA ALA A 29 -10.81 3.92 -18.74
C ALA A 29 -10.46 3.64 -20.21
N GLY A 30 -10.71 4.60 -21.12
CA GLY A 30 -10.31 4.48 -22.52
C GLY A 30 -8.79 4.39 -22.70
N LEU A 31 -8.03 5.17 -21.93
CA LEU A 31 -6.56 5.16 -21.97
C LEU A 31 -5.98 3.88 -21.37
N VAL A 32 -6.43 3.46 -20.20
CA VAL A 32 -6.02 2.21 -19.54
C VAL A 32 -6.37 1.01 -20.42
N TYR A 33 -7.54 1.00 -21.05
CA TYR A 33 -7.91 -0.06 -22.01
C TYR A 33 -6.94 -0.10 -23.21
N ALA A 34 -6.59 1.06 -23.78
CA ALA A 34 -5.62 1.13 -24.87
C ALA A 34 -4.22 0.65 -24.44
N ILE A 35 -3.78 1.03 -23.24
CA ILE A 35 -2.50 0.64 -22.63
C ILE A 35 -2.46 -0.88 -22.40
N SER A 36 -3.45 -1.43 -21.70
CA SER A 36 -3.53 -2.85 -21.30
C SER A 36 -3.74 -3.82 -22.47
N THR A 37 -4.39 -3.37 -23.55
CA THR A 37 -4.62 -4.21 -24.75
C THR A 37 -3.59 -4.00 -25.85
N PHE A 38 -2.60 -3.12 -25.63
CA PHE A 38 -1.67 -2.66 -26.67
C PHE A 38 -2.38 -2.13 -27.93
N GLY A 39 -3.61 -1.63 -27.79
CA GLY A 39 -4.49 -1.24 -28.90
C GLY A 39 -4.49 0.26 -29.18
N ILE A 40 -4.42 0.64 -30.47
CA ILE A 40 -4.48 2.05 -30.94
C ILE A 40 -5.94 2.52 -31.06
N SER A 41 -6.79 2.21 -30.09
CA SER A 41 -8.16 2.74 -30.08
C SER A 41 -8.12 4.27 -30.02
N LEU A 42 -8.96 4.92 -30.83
CA LEU A 42 -8.91 6.36 -31.10
C LEU A 42 -9.13 7.18 -29.80
N VAL A 43 -8.05 7.60 -29.15
CA VAL A 43 -8.15 8.54 -28.02
C VAL A 43 -8.46 9.92 -28.60
N LEU A 44 -9.74 10.24 -28.73
CA LEU A 44 -10.24 11.53 -29.25
C LEU A 44 -9.70 12.76 -28.48
N SER A 45 -8.99 12.55 -27.37
CA SER A 45 -8.25 13.59 -26.64
C SER A 45 -7.09 13.02 -25.79
N LEU A 46 -6.07 12.39 -26.40
CA LEU A 46 -4.90 11.82 -25.68
C LEU A 46 -4.33 12.76 -24.60
N ALA A 47 -4.21 14.05 -24.92
CA ALA A 47 -3.74 15.06 -23.97
C ALA A 47 -4.66 15.23 -22.74
N ALA A 48 -5.99 15.17 -22.93
CA ALA A 48 -6.93 15.24 -21.82
C ALA A 48 -6.90 13.96 -20.98
N ALA A 49 -6.80 12.79 -21.61
CA ALA A 49 -6.68 11.51 -20.92
C ALA A 49 -5.38 11.42 -20.10
N MET A 50 -4.25 11.85 -20.66
CA MET A 50 -2.98 11.95 -19.94
C MET A 50 -3.06 12.94 -18.78
N SER A 51 -3.69 14.11 -18.97
CA SER A 51 -3.88 15.07 -17.88
C SER A 51 -4.80 14.54 -16.78
N ALA A 52 -5.82 13.77 -17.12
CA ALA A 52 -6.69 13.10 -16.16
C ALA A 52 -5.92 12.02 -15.38
N LEU A 53 -5.16 11.19 -16.09
CA LEU A 53 -4.33 10.15 -15.48
C LEU A 53 -3.24 10.74 -14.57
N MET A 54 -2.64 11.89 -14.91
CA MET A 54 -1.69 12.57 -14.02
C MET A 54 -2.31 12.97 -12.68
N LYS A 55 -3.57 13.43 -12.68
CA LYS A 55 -4.27 13.78 -11.44
C LYS A 55 -4.58 12.55 -10.60
N VAL A 56 -4.97 11.45 -11.25
CA VAL A 56 -5.19 10.18 -10.55
C VAL A 56 -3.87 9.62 -10.00
N CYS A 57 -2.80 9.71 -10.77
CA CYS A 57 -1.44 9.37 -10.34
C CYS A 57 -1.00 10.13 -9.09
N ASP A 58 -1.18 11.46 -9.11
CA ASP A 58 -0.83 12.30 -7.97
C ASP A 58 -1.69 11.97 -6.75
N TYR A 59 -2.98 11.70 -6.94
CA TYR A 59 -3.84 11.25 -5.87
C TYR A 59 -3.41 9.88 -5.30
N ILE A 60 -3.20 8.87 -6.14
CA ILE A 60 -2.80 7.53 -5.66
C ILE A 60 -1.48 7.58 -4.89
N LEU A 61 -0.48 8.30 -5.41
CA LEU A 61 0.86 8.32 -4.80
C LEU A 61 0.97 9.33 -3.65
N ASN A 62 0.21 10.43 -3.64
CA ASN A 62 0.45 11.53 -2.71
C ASN A 62 -0.80 12.07 -2.00
N GLY A 63 -2.00 11.53 -2.23
CA GLY A 63 -3.25 12.08 -1.70
C GLY A 63 -4.27 11.06 -1.19
N LYS A 64 -4.12 9.78 -1.54
CA LYS A 64 -5.01 8.66 -1.16
C LYS A 64 -4.97 8.41 0.35
N LEU A 65 -3.77 8.44 0.92
CA LEU A 65 -3.50 8.05 2.30
C LEU A 65 -3.43 9.27 3.21
N VAL A 66 -4.04 9.17 4.40
CA VAL A 66 -4.00 10.18 5.46
C VAL A 66 -3.19 9.65 6.64
N CYS A 67 -2.19 10.40 7.11
CA CYS A 67 -1.35 9.94 8.21
C CYS A 67 -2.16 9.87 9.51
N LEU A 68 -2.19 8.71 10.17
CA LEU A 68 -2.77 8.55 11.51
C LEU A 68 -1.72 8.58 12.62
N GLY A 69 -0.45 8.40 12.24
CA GLY A 69 0.70 8.51 13.12
C GLY A 69 1.99 8.11 12.40
N ASP A 70 3.00 7.78 13.20
CA ASP A 70 4.25 7.19 12.73
C ASP A 70 4.08 5.71 12.40
N ASP A 71 5.16 5.07 11.98
CA ASP A 71 5.17 3.65 11.66
C ASP A 71 4.77 2.80 12.89
N GLN A 72 3.75 1.97 12.70
CA GLN A 72 3.20 1.09 13.73
C GLN A 72 3.51 -0.37 13.42
N CYS A 73 3.25 -1.21 14.42
CA CYS A 73 3.42 -2.64 14.38
C CYS A 73 2.06 -3.31 14.59
N ALA A 74 1.70 -4.24 13.71
CA ALA A 74 0.53 -5.09 13.83
C ALA A 74 0.99 -6.54 13.96
N VAL A 75 0.51 -7.24 14.98
CA VAL A 75 0.77 -8.68 15.14
C VAL A 75 -0.56 -9.40 15.16
N GLY A 76 -0.62 -10.50 14.42
CA GLY A 76 -1.85 -11.24 14.24
C GLY A 76 -1.65 -12.48 13.41
N ARG A 77 -2.78 -13.11 13.05
CA ARG A 77 -2.83 -14.23 12.12
C ARG A 77 -3.34 -13.74 10.78
N VAL A 78 -2.76 -14.25 9.70
CA VAL A 78 -3.26 -13.94 8.35
C VAL A 78 -4.70 -14.48 8.22
N ALA A 79 -5.67 -13.58 8.09
CA ALA A 79 -7.07 -13.93 7.89
C ALA A 79 -7.40 -14.11 6.40
N ALA A 80 -6.96 -13.19 5.54
CA ALA A 80 -7.04 -13.34 4.10
C ALA A 80 -5.96 -12.54 3.38
N PHE A 81 -5.87 -12.82 2.08
CA PHE A 81 -5.09 -12.05 1.14
C PHE A 81 -6.04 -11.46 0.10
N GLU A 82 -5.73 -10.25 -0.36
CA GLU A 82 -6.38 -9.61 -1.50
C GLU A 82 -5.31 -9.37 -2.56
N THR A 83 -5.59 -9.81 -3.79
CA THR A 83 -4.62 -9.82 -4.87
C THR A 83 -5.02 -8.86 -5.98
N VAL A 84 -4.05 -8.48 -6.80
CA VAL A 84 -4.28 -7.60 -7.96
C VAL A 84 -5.25 -8.21 -8.97
N ASP A 85 -5.38 -9.54 -9.00
CA ASP A 85 -6.32 -10.25 -9.86
C ASP A 85 -7.78 -10.02 -9.47
N ASP A 86 -8.05 -9.61 -8.23
CA ASP A 86 -9.39 -9.25 -7.76
C ASP A 86 -9.81 -7.84 -8.26
N LYS A 87 -8.84 -7.02 -8.71
CA LYS A 87 -9.05 -5.67 -9.24
C LYS A 87 -9.32 -5.72 -10.75
N SER A 88 -10.09 -4.77 -11.28
CA SER A 88 -10.43 -4.72 -12.71
C SER A 88 -10.24 -3.34 -13.32
N GLY A 89 -9.96 -3.28 -14.64
CA GLY A 89 -9.87 -2.04 -15.38
C GLY A 89 -8.84 -1.05 -14.82
N VAL A 90 -9.31 0.14 -14.44
CA VAL A 90 -8.46 1.23 -13.91
C VAL A 90 -7.92 0.89 -12.52
N ASP A 91 -8.67 0.14 -11.72
CA ASP A 91 -8.30 -0.16 -10.33
C ASP A 91 -7.03 -1.02 -10.26
N LYS A 92 -6.72 -1.77 -11.33
CA LYS A 92 -5.44 -2.51 -11.43
C LYS A 92 -4.21 -1.61 -11.40
N ILE A 93 -4.33 -0.29 -11.61
CA ILE A 93 -3.18 0.62 -11.51
C ILE A 93 -2.60 0.64 -10.09
N ASP A 94 -3.47 0.56 -9.09
CA ASP A 94 -3.15 0.28 -7.71
C ASP A 94 -3.01 -1.24 -7.60
N ASN A 95 -1.79 -1.73 -7.78
CA ASN A 95 -1.48 -3.15 -7.76
C ASN A 95 -0.99 -3.60 -6.39
N ASP A 96 -1.41 -2.93 -5.33
CA ASP A 96 -1.02 -3.28 -3.97
C ASP A 96 -1.56 -4.66 -3.59
N PHE A 97 -0.76 -5.41 -2.83
CA PHE A 97 -1.11 -6.72 -2.30
C PHE A 97 -1.45 -6.59 -0.82
N SER A 98 -2.66 -6.99 -0.44
CA SER A 98 -3.14 -6.75 0.91
C SER A 98 -3.16 -8.02 1.74
N ILE A 99 -2.71 -7.91 2.99
CA ILE A 99 -2.76 -8.94 4.02
C ILE A 99 -3.73 -8.45 5.09
N ASN A 100 -4.85 -9.14 5.25
CA ASN A 100 -5.78 -8.86 6.33
C ASN A 100 -5.40 -9.68 7.56
N LEU A 101 -5.24 -9.03 8.72
CA LEU A 101 -4.85 -9.66 9.97
C LEU A 101 -6.03 -9.79 10.92
N LEU A 102 -6.24 -11.00 11.45
CA LEU A 102 -6.90 -11.17 12.74
C LEU A 102 -5.89 -10.80 13.82
N LEU A 103 -6.10 -9.65 14.47
CA LEU A 103 -5.14 -9.11 15.43
C LEU A 103 -5.00 -10.04 16.65
N ALA A 104 -3.75 -10.29 17.03
CA ALA A 104 -3.44 -11.10 18.20
C ALA A 104 -3.88 -10.36 19.49
N PRO A 105 -4.32 -11.10 20.52
CA PRO A 105 -4.26 -12.57 20.68
C PRO A 105 -5.55 -13.29 20.25
N HIS A 106 -6.38 -12.69 19.41
CA HIS A 106 -7.74 -13.20 19.16
C HIS A 106 -7.80 -14.39 18.21
N HIS A 107 -8.82 -15.22 18.41
CA HIS A 107 -9.16 -16.39 17.62
C HIS A 107 -10.55 -16.26 16.97
N LEU A 108 -10.77 -16.97 15.86
CA LEU A 108 -12.00 -16.83 15.06
C LEU A 108 -13.28 -17.19 15.84
N ASP A 109 -13.20 -18.15 16.76
CA ASP A 109 -14.34 -18.63 17.54
C ASP A 109 -14.91 -17.58 18.51
N GLU A 110 -14.10 -16.60 18.91
CA GLU A 110 -14.52 -15.47 19.76
C GLU A 110 -15.59 -14.61 19.05
N PHE A 111 -15.58 -14.57 17.71
CA PHE A 111 -16.45 -13.73 16.90
C PHE A 111 -17.68 -14.45 16.35
N ALA A 112 -17.69 -15.80 16.39
CA ALA A 112 -18.66 -16.63 15.69
C ALA A 112 -20.13 -16.39 16.09
N ASN A 113 -20.38 -15.91 17.30
CA ASN A 113 -21.73 -15.70 17.84
C ASN A 113 -22.12 -14.21 17.97
N GLY A 114 -21.21 -13.29 17.67
CA GLY A 114 -21.44 -11.86 17.81
C GLY A 114 -22.01 -11.21 16.54
N THR A 115 -22.60 -10.03 16.70
CA THR A 115 -22.86 -9.15 15.55
C THR A 115 -21.60 -8.38 15.20
N GLN A 116 -21.48 -7.94 13.95
CA GLN A 116 -20.40 -7.07 13.48
C GLN A 116 -20.17 -5.86 14.42
N GLU A 117 -21.22 -5.12 14.76
CA GLU A 117 -21.13 -3.97 15.67
C GLU A 117 -20.68 -4.37 17.09
N ALA A 118 -21.16 -5.49 17.61
CA ALA A 118 -20.77 -5.97 18.94
C ALA A 118 -19.31 -6.41 18.96
N ASN A 119 -18.87 -7.14 17.94
CA ASN A 119 -17.50 -7.62 17.75
C ASN A 119 -16.53 -6.43 17.63
N TYR A 120 -16.86 -5.42 16.82
CA TYR A 120 -16.08 -4.18 16.73
C TYR A 120 -15.95 -3.49 18.08
N LYS A 121 -17.09 -3.21 18.74
CA LYS A 121 -17.13 -2.48 20.01
C LYS A 121 -16.39 -3.20 21.13
N TRP A 122 -16.38 -4.52 21.09
CA TRP A 122 -15.62 -5.33 22.02
C TRP A 122 -14.12 -5.22 21.72
N LEU A 123 -13.69 -5.42 20.47
CA LEU A 123 -12.29 -5.37 20.08
C LEU A 123 -11.64 -4.01 20.35
N ILE A 124 -12.32 -2.89 20.07
CA ILE A 124 -11.79 -1.54 20.35
C ILE A 124 -11.72 -1.22 21.85
N LYS A 125 -12.43 -1.96 22.69
CA LYS A 125 -12.39 -1.83 24.16
C LYS A 125 -11.45 -2.82 24.82
N ASP A 126 -10.95 -3.80 24.08
CA ASP A 126 -10.01 -4.77 24.62
C ASP A 126 -8.65 -4.10 24.82
N THR A 127 -8.34 -3.84 26.09
CA THR A 127 -7.07 -3.30 26.54
C THR A 127 -6.13 -4.39 27.06
N THR A 128 -6.59 -5.65 27.08
CA THR A 128 -5.88 -6.74 27.75
C THR A 128 -4.73 -7.32 26.93
N SER A 129 -4.62 -6.92 25.66
CA SER A 129 -3.91 -7.66 24.63
C SER A 129 -2.53 -7.09 24.27
N TRP A 130 -2.18 -5.84 24.63
CA TRP A 130 -0.83 -5.26 24.40
C TRP A 130 -0.38 -4.35 25.56
N GLY A 131 0.81 -4.62 26.11
CA GLY A 131 1.31 -4.06 27.39
C GLY A 131 1.88 -2.64 27.35
N HIS A 132 1.83 -1.94 26.24
CA HIS A 132 2.10 -0.52 26.19
C HIS A 132 1.19 0.05 25.08
N ASP A 133 0.27 0.93 25.47
CA ASP A 133 -0.62 1.72 24.59
C ASP A 133 -1.93 1.07 24.05
N GLY A 134 -2.30 -0.15 24.42
CA GLY A 134 -3.67 -0.69 24.19
C GLY A 134 -4.05 -0.97 22.72
N LEU A 135 -3.19 -1.69 22.00
CA LEU A 135 -3.04 -1.53 20.54
C LEU A 135 -3.93 -2.31 19.55
N PRO A 136 -4.56 -3.48 19.80
CA PRO A 136 -5.30 -4.14 18.70
C PRO A 136 -6.50 -3.29 18.28
N GLY A 137 -7.27 -2.86 19.28
CA GLY A 137 -8.37 -1.93 19.09
C GLY A 137 -7.92 -0.62 18.46
N LYS A 138 -6.81 -0.03 18.92
CA LYS A 138 -6.34 1.29 18.45
C LYS A 138 -6.11 1.33 16.94
N LEU A 139 -5.46 0.31 16.38
CA LEU A 139 -5.12 0.27 14.95
C LEU A 139 -6.38 0.30 14.07
N ILE A 140 -7.43 -0.42 14.46
CA ILE A 140 -8.72 -0.44 13.75
C ILE A 140 -9.67 0.69 14.19
N THR A 141 -9.36 1.38 15.29
CA THR A 141 -10.24 2.41 15.86
C THR A 141 -10.21 3.65 14.98
N GLU A 142 -11.39 4.09 14.58
CA GLU A 142 -11.57 5.37 13.91
C GLU A 142 -10.96 6.51 14.75
N GLN A 143 -10.08 7.30 14.13
CA GLN A 143 -9.46 8.44 14.80
C GLN A 143 -10.36 9.67 14.65
N SER A 144 -10.24 10.60 15.59
CA SER A 144 -10.94 11.88 15.46
C SER A 144 -10.52 12.58 14.18
N ASP A 145 -11.51 13.13 13.51
CA ASP A 145 -11.35 14.00 12.36
C ASP A 145 -10.94 13.38 11.01
N MET A 146 -11.04 12.06 10.84
CA MET A 146 -10.83 11.41 9.54
C MET A 146 -11.71 12.02 8.43
N PRO A 147 -11.17 12.23 7.21
CA PRO A 147 -11.94 12.75 6.10
C PRO A 147 -12.94 11.72 5.57
N LEU A 148 -13.91 12.17 4.76
CA LEU A 148 -14.84 11.27 4.10
C LEU A 148 -14.14 10.49 2.98
N PRO A 149 -14.32 9.17 2.90
CA PRO A 149 -13.71 8.38 1.85
C PRO A 149 -14.50 8.48 0.53
N ARG A 150 -13.80 8.23 -0.58
CA ARG A 150 -14.22 8.51 -1.95
C ARG A 150 -15.43 7.71 -2.38
N GLU A 151 -15.45 6.41 -2.08
CA GLU A 151 -16.50 5.48 -2.51
C GLU A 151 -17.64 5.40 -1.50
N SER A 152 -17.99 6.53 -0.90
CA SER A 152 -19.31 6.66 -0.27
C SER A 152 -20.35 6.31 -1.30
N ASP A 153 -21.07 5.23 -1.07
CA ASP A 153 -22.29 4.85 -1.76
C ASP A 153 -23.47 5.77 -1.36
N GLY A 154 -23.19 7.09 -1.23
CA GLY A 154 -24.15 8.15 -0.95
C GLY A 154 -25.00 7.97 0.30
N GLY A 155 -24.62 7.05 1.19
CA GLY A 155 -25.43 6.72 2.34
C GLY A 155 -24.80 7.04 3.68
N SER A 156 -25.66 7.08 4.68
CA SER A 156 -25.50 7.74 5.97
C SER A 156 -24.36 7.19 6.83
N TRP A 157 -23.23 7.87 6.81
CA TRP A 157 -22.05 7.63 7.65
C TRP A 157 -22.30 7.65 9.17
N HIS A 158 -21.64 6.75 9.91
CA HIS A 158 -21.39 6.91 11.34
C HIS A 158 -19.94 7.21 11.67
N SER A 159 -19.67 8.47 11.95
CA SER A 159 -18.66 8.83 12.94
C SER A 159 -19.29 9.80 13.92
N ALA A 160 -18.73 9.97 15.13
CA ALA A 160 -19.26 10.90 16.14
C ALA A 160 -19.34 12.37 15.66
N ARG A 161 -18.82 12.66 14.46
CA ARG A 161 -18.97 13.92 13.70
C ARG A 161 -20.41 14.16 13.18
N TYR A 162 -21.26 13.13 13.10
CA TYR A 162 -22.67 13.22 12.66
C TYR A 162 -23.60 12.53 13.67
N ALA A 163 -24.21 13.32 14.56
CA ALA A 163 -25.19 12.82 15.50
C ALA A 163 -26.46 12.28 14.80
N GLY A 164 -26.59 10.95 14.72
CA GLY A 164 -27.91 10.29 14.66
C GLY A 164 -28.35 9.64 13.34
N THR A 165 -27.48 9.08 12.48
CA THR A 165 -27.98 8.31 11.30
C THR A 165 -27.10 7.13 10.85
N PHE A 166 -27.68 5.92 11.04
CA PHE A 166 -27.42 4.57 10.51
C PHE A 166 -26.60 4.29 9.20
N LYS A 167 -25.27 4.02 9.14
CA LYS A 167 -24.67 3.00 8.22
C LYS A 167 -23.47 2.30 8.86
N THR A 168 -23.53 0.99 8.87
CA THR A 168 -22.47 0.06 9.28
C THR A 168 -21.21 0.28 8.43
N TYR A 169 -20.15 0.80 9.05
CA TYR A 169 -18.83 1.07 8.46
C TYR A 169 -17.99 -0.20 8.17
N ALA A 170 -18.62 -1.36 8.14
CA ALA A 170 -17.94 -2.58 8.56
C ALA A 170 -17.88 -3.71 7.54
N ASN A 171 -18.31 -3.57 6.28
CA ASN A 171 -18.06 -4.68 5.34
C ASN A 171 -16.60 -4.79 4.89
N SER A 172 -15.84 -3.68 4.90
CA SER A 172 -14.45 -3.66 4.44
C SER A 172 -13.49 -4.32 5.44
N ASN A 173 -13.38 -3.80 6.67
CA ASN A 173 -12.53 -4.38 7.72
C ASN A 173 -13.08 -5.70 8.30
N TYR A 174 -13.88 -6.44 7.53
CA TYR A 174 -14.45 -7.70 7.93
C TYR A 174 -14.29 -8.72 6.82
N ILE A 175 -13.97 -9.95 7.22
CA ILE A 175 -14.00 -11.10 6.33
C ILE A 175 -15.09 -12.04 6.83
N SER A 176 -15.94 -12.49 5.92
CA SER A 176 -16.93 -13.52 6.20
C SER A 176 -16.28 -14.90 6.21
N TRP A 177 -16.51 -15.65 7.27
CA TRP A 177 -15.99 -17.01 7.46
C TRP A 177 -17.12 -18.02 7.43
N GLU A 178 -17.03 -19.01 6.54
CA GLU A 178 -18.06 -20.04 6.34
C GLU A 178 -17.81 -21.33 7.15
N ASP A 179 -16.68 -21.44 7.84
CA ASP A 179 -16.30 -22.56 8.72
C ASP A 179 -16.43 -22.16 10.20
N PRO A 180 -17.58 -22.34 10.86
CA PRO A 180 -17.72 -22.07 12.27
C PRO A 180 -17.42 -23.35 13.07
N PRO A 181 -17.24 -23.25 14.40
CA PRO A 181 -17.36 -24.42 15.28
C PRO A 181 -18.77 -25.07 15.24
N THR A 182 -19.73 -24.47 14.52
CA THR A 182 -21.10 -24.97 14.31
C THR A 182 -21.44 -24.94 12.81
N PRO A 183 -21.84 -26.04 12.15
CA PRO A 183 -22.01 -26.06 10.70
C PRO A 183 -23.04 -25.06 10.15
N GLY A 184 -22.66 -24.26 9.15
CA GLY A 184 -23.59 -23.73 8.13
C GLY A 184 -24.08 -22.27 8.22
N LYS A 185 -23.49 -21.40 9.05
CA LYS A 185 -23.78 -19.96 9.00
C LYS A 185 -22.49 -19.12 8.92
N PRO A 186 -22.29 -18.34 7.85
CA PRO A 186 -21.18 -17.41 7.77
C PRO A 186 -21.23 -16.39 8.91
N PHE A 187 -20.07 -16.01 9.45
CA PHE A 187 -19.94 -14.94 10.44
C PHE A 187 -18.83 -13.97 10.05
N ASP A 188 -18.99 -12.70 10.45
CA ASP A 188 -18.06 -11.64 10.08
C ASP A 188 -17.03 -11.40 11.19
N VAL A 189 -15.76 -11.37 10.81
CA VAL A 189 -14.63 -11.20 11.72
C VAL A 189 -13.93 -9.87 11.44
N PRO A 190 -13.72 -9.01 12.45
CA PRO A 190 -12.96 -7.78 12.27
C PRO A 190 -11.50 -8.10 11.98
N VAL A 191 -10.95 -7.44 10.97
CA VAL A 191 -9.56 -7.58 10.55
C VAL A 191 -8.90 -6.22 10.40
N PHE A 192 -7.58 -6.20 10.47
CA PHE A 192 -6.78 -5.02 10.20
C PHE A 192 -6.07 -5.17 8.86
N HIS A 193 -6.25 -4.18 7.99
CA HIS A 193 -5.75 -4.18 6.63
C HIS A 193 -4.27 -3.75 6.58
N CYS A 194 -3.47 -4.40 5.75
CA CYS A 194 -2.05 -4.09 5.58
C CYS A 194 -1.69 -4.24 4.09
N GLU A 195 -1.28 -3.16 3.43
CA GLU A 195 -0.98 -3.14 1.99
C GLU A 195 0.53 -3.10 1.74
N ILE A 196 1.00 -4.09 0.98
CA ILE A 196 2.35 -4.10 0.44
C ILE A 196 2.28 -3.46 -0.94
N GLU A 197 3.00 -2.35 -1.09
CA GLU A 197 2.93 -1.55 -2.29
C GLU A 197 3.42 -2.30 -3.53
N GLY A 198 2.64 -2.16 -4.60
CA GLY A 198 3.02 -2.55 -5.93
C GLY A 198 3.66 -1.40 -6.71
N GLU A 199 4.51 -1.75 -7.68
CA GLU A 199 5.26 -0.75 -8.45
C GLU A 199 4.47 -0.12 -9.63
N ARG A 200 3.28 -0.63 -9.97
CA ARG A 200 2.59 -0.25 -11.22
C ARG A 200 2.20 1.22 -11.23
N ALA A 201 1.60 1.70 -10.13
CA ALA A 201 1.25 3.11 -9.99
C ALA A 201 2.51 3.97 -10.17
N HIS A 202 3.59 3.65 -9.46
CA HIS A 202 4.84 4.38 -9.59
C HIS A 202 5.40 4.38 -11.02
N ALA A 203 5.47 3.22 -11.68
CA ALA A 203 6.01 3.08 -13.03
C ALA A 203 5.19 3.85 -14.08
N VAL A 204 3.86 3.71 -14.05
CA VAL A 204 2.94 4.40 -14.95
C VAL A 204 3.01 5.91 -14.73
N CYS A 205 2.98 6.35 -13.48
CA CYS A 205 2.97 7.77 -13.14
C CYS A 205 4.29 8.46 -13.41
N SER A 206 5.42 7.80 -13.16
CA SER A 206 6.75 8.31 -13.50
C SER A 206 6.94 8.41 -15.02
N THR A 207 6.48 7.41 -15.78
CA THR A 207 6.49 7.45 -17.24
C THR A 207 5.62 8.59 -17.78
N LEU A 208 4.42 8.76 -17.21
CA LEU A 208 3.51 9.83 -17.58
C LEU A 208 4.10 11.20 -17.29
N ALA A 209 4.75 11.39 -16.13
CA ALA A 209 5.44 12.63 -15.78
C ALA A 209 6.61 12.94 -16.73
N ALA A 210 7.39 11.92 -17.12
CA ALA A 210 8.47 12.08 -18.09
C ALA A 210 7.95 12.50 -19.47
N LEU A 211 6.81 11.94 -19.90
CA LEU A 211 6.17 12.26 -21.19
C LEU A 211 5.40 13.58 -21.17
N SER A 212 4.92 14.02 -20.00
CA SER A 212 4.17 15.25 -19.84
C SER A 212 5.04 16.46 -19.54
N SER A 213 6.29 16.24 -19.10
CA SER A 213 7.28 17.30 -18.90
C SER A 213 7.54 18.03 -20.23
N PRO A 214 7.08 19.28 -20.37
CA PRO A 214 7.17 19.95 -21.65
C PRO A 214 8.63 20.27 -21.96
N ILE A 215 9.01 20.10 -23.23
CA ILE A 215 10.13 20.87 -23.79
C ILE A 215 9.87 22.35 -23.41
N PRO A 216 10.82 23.06 -22.77
CA PRO A 216 10.62 24.44 -22.35
C PRO A 216 10.03 25.30 -23.49
N GLY A 217 8.88 25.94 -23.25
CA GLY A 217 8.16 26.74 -24.24
C GLY A 217 7.02 26.03 -25.01
N PHE A 218 6.92 24.69 -24.94
CA PHE A 218 5.86 23.93 -25.64
C PHE A 218 4.44 24.26 -25.14
N GLY A 219 4.28 24.49 -23.84
CA GLY A 219 2.99 24.92 -23.26
C GLY A 219 2.51 26.29 -23.75
N ALA A 220 3.42 27.18 -24.15
CA ALA A 220 3.06 28.47 -24.74
C ALA A 220 2.54 28.30 -26.18
N ILE A 221 3.12 27.37 -26.93
CA ILE A 221 2.67 26.99 -28.29
C ILE A 221 1.26 26.40 -28.22
N CYS A 222 0.98 25.49 -27.27
CA CYS A 222 -0.35 24.88 -27.17
C CYS A 222 -1.47 25.85 -26.73
N ARG A 223 -1.12 26.96 -26.08
CA ARG A 223 -2.07 28.01 -25.65
C ARG A 223 -2.20 29.16 -26.66
N PHE A 224 -1.43 29.12 -27.76
CA PHE A 224 -1.45 30.17 -28.77
C PHE A 224 -2.83 30.30 -29.42
N LYS A 225 -3.34 31.52 -29.45
CA LYS A 225 -4.58 31.91 -30.15
C LYS A 225 -4.25 32.96 -31.20
N LEU A 226 -4.66 32.70 -32.44
CA LEU A 226 -4.59 33.69 -33.52
C LEU A 226 -6.01 34.16 -33.82
N PHE A 227 -6.29 35.44 -33.64
CA PHE A 227 -7.64 36.02 -33.79
C PHE A 227 -8.74 35.29 -32.99
N GLY A 228 -8.42 34.83 -31.77
CA GLY A 228 -9.35 34.08 -30.92
C GLY A 228 -9.49 32.59 -31.28
N ILE A 229 -8.97 32.16 -32.42
CA ILE A 229 -8.96 30.75 -32.85
C ILE A 229 -7.81 30.02 -32.14
N PRO A 230 -8.07 28.90 -31.45
CA PRO A 230 -7.06 28.18 -30.68
C PRO A 230 -6.16 27.30 -31.56
N LEU A 231 -5.45 27.89 -32.53
CA LEU A 231 -4.56 27.18 -33.45
C LEU A 231 -3.48 26.37 -32.72
N GLY A 232 -2.97 26.88 -31.59
CA GLY A 232 -2.02 26.18 -30.74
C GLY A 232 -2.53 24.84 -30.21
N ARG A 233 -3.82 24.77 -29.84
CA ARG A 233 -4.45 23.52 -29.37
C ARG A 233 -4.52 22.49 -30.49
N TRP A 234 -4.88 22.91 -31.70
CA TRP A 234 -4.95 22.01 -32.86
C TRP A 234 -3.58 21.47 -33.26
N ALA A 235 -2.55 22.32 -33.29
CA ALA A 235 -1.18 21.89 -33.56
C ALA A 235 -0.69 20.86 -32.53
N CYS A 236 -0.93 21.12 -31.23
CA CYS A 236 -0.56 20.16 -30.19
C CYS A 236 -1.39 18.89 -30.22
N ALA A 237 -2.66 18.95 -30.63
CA ALA A 237 -3.48 17.75 -30.84
C ALA A 237 -2.95 16.87 -31.98
N VAL A 238 -2.48 17.47 -33.09
CA VAL A 238 -1.86 16.73 -34.20
C VAL A 238 -0.54 16.10 -33.76
N VAL A 239 0.32 16.84 -33.06
CA VAL A 239 1.58 16.30 -32.52
C VAL A 239 1.30 15.16 -31.54
N ALA A 240 0.33 15.32 -30.64
CA ALA A 240 -0.08 14.26 -29.71
C ALA A 240 -0.61 13.03 -30.45
N ALA A 241 -1.37 13.20 -31.54
CA ALA A 241 -1.85 12.09 -32.35
C ALA A 241 -0.71 11.35 -33.07
N ILE A 242 0.30 12.06 -33.56
CA ILE A 242 1.49 11.45 -34.19
C ILE A 242 2.32 10.67 -33.17
N LEU A 243 2.50 11.22 -31.96
CA LEU A 243 3.27 10.60 -30.88
C LEU A 243 2.47 9.54 -30.09
N ALA A 244 1.16 9.44 -30.32
CA ALA A 244 0.28 8.54 -29.59
C ALA A 244 0.79 7.09 -29.55
N PRO A 245 1.27 6.47 -30.65
CA PRO A 245 1.76 5.09 -30.60
C PRO A 245 2.98 4.92 -29.67
N ILE A 246 3.88 5.91 -29.63
CA ILE A 246 5.08 5.89 -28.78
C ILE A 246 4.69 6.07 -27.31
N ILE A 247 3.80 7.04 -27.03
CA ILE A 247 3.28 7.30 -25.68
C ILE A 247 2.54 6.08 -25.14
N LEU A 248 1.64 5.50 -25.93
CA LEU A 248 0.88 4.31 -25.53
C LEU A 248 1.80 3.10 -25.32
N ALA A 249 2.80 2.90 -26.17
CA ALA A 249 3.78 1.82 -26.00
C ALA A 249 4.59 2.00 -24.71
N ALA A 250 5.07 3.21 -24.40
CA ALA A 250 5.80 3.48 -23.17
C ALA A 250 4.93 3.24 -21.93
N LEU A 251 3.69 3.69 -21.95
CA LEU A 251 2.74 3.45 -20.86
C LEU A 251 2.36 1.96 -20.73
N ALA A 252 2.27 1.22 -21.85
CA ALA A 252 2.01 -0.22 -21.84
C ALA A 252 3.19 -1.02 -21.26
N ILE A 253 4.42 -0.62 -21.59
CA ILE A 253 5.63 -1.18 -20.97
C ILE A 253 5.64 -0.90 -19.47
N ALA A 254 5.35 0.34 -19.06
CA ALA A 254 5.29 0.70 -17.64
C ALA A 254 4.18 -0.05 -16.88
N TRP A 255 3.03 -0.24 -17.52
CA TRP A 255 1.92 -1.03 -16.97
C TRP A 255 2.32 -2.50 -16.78
N ALA A 256 2.95 -3.10 -17.79
CA ALA A 256 3.39 -4.49 -17.78
C ALA A 256 4.62 -4.74 -16.90
N ALA A 257 5.40 -3.71 -16.60
CA ALA A 257 6.51 -3.81 -15.65
C ALA A 257 6.01 -4.10 -14.23
N GLY A 258 4.87 -3.52 -13.84
CA GLY A 258 4.28 -3.79 -12.53
C GLY A 258 3.73 -5.21 -12.43
N SER A 259 4.26 -6.00 -11.49
CA SER A 259 3.80 -7.37 -11.23
C SER A 259 2.32 -7.41 -10.80
N ASP A 260 1.57 -8.39 -11.31
CA ASP A 260 0.24 -8.76 -10.79
C ASP A 260 0.33 -9.64 -9.53
N ASP A 261 1.54 -10.12 -9.21
CA ASP A 261 1.83 -10.96 -8.05
C ASP A 261 2.98 -10.36 -7.22
N ASN A 262 2.64 -9.49 -6.28
CA ASN A 262 3.58 -8.91 -5.32
C ASN A 262 3.82 -9.81 -4.09
N ARG A 263 3.40 -11.09 -4.14
CA ARG A 263 3.67 -12.07 -3.06
C ARG A 263 5.11 -12.57 -3.07
N SER A 264 5.85 -12.27 -4.14
CA SER A 264 7.25 -12.62 -4.37
C SER A 264 8.19 -11.82 -3.46
N PHE A 265 8.11 -12.05 -2.15
CA PHE A 265 9.22 -11.70 -1.26
C PHE A 265 10.27 -12.79 -1.46
N ASP A 266 11.32 -12.51 -2.22
CA ASP A 266 12.47 -13.41 -2.31
C ASP A 266 12.94 -13.76 -0.89
N GLY A 267 12.72 -15.00 -0.47
CA GLY A 267 13.15 -15.52 0.83
C GLY A 267 12.17 -15.42 2.02
N ALA A 268 10.96 -14.84 1.92
CA ALA A 268 10.04 -14.80 3.08
C ALA A 268 9.26 -16.11 3.34
N GLY A 269 9.45 -17.13 2.50
CA GLY A 269 8.61 -18.33 2.51
C GLY A 269 7.18 -18.04 2.05
N SER A 270 6.43 -19.07 1.64
CA SER A 270 5.02 -18.89 1.26
C SER A 270 4.19 -18.64 2.53
N LEU A 271 3.79 -17.39 2.79
CA LEU A 271 2.79 -17.06 3.81
C LEU A 271 1.44 -17.71 3.44
N LYS A 272 0.71 -18.16 4.46
CA LYS A 272 -0.61 -18.78 4.30
C LYS A 272 -1.60 -18.18 5.30
N ARG A 273 -2.89 -18.31 4.99
CA ARG A 273 -3.97 -18.06 5.96
C ARG A 273 -3.71 -18.88 7.22
N GLY A 274 -3.83 -18.24 8.39
CA GLY A 274 -3.55 -18.79 9.71
C GLY A 274 -2.13 -18.51 10.22
N ASP A 275 -1.16 -18.24 9.33
CA ASP A 275 0.22 -17.99 9.74
C ASP A 275 0.28 -16.79 10.71
N PRO A 276 0.96 -16.92 11.85
CA PRO A 276 1.20 -15.81 12.75
C PRO A 276 2.28 -14.91 12.17
N VAL A 277 2.03 -13.61 12.11
CA VAL A 277 2.92 -12.63 11.51
C VAL A 277 3.03 -11.38 12.36
N ILE A 278 4.19 -10.73 12.27
CA ILE A 278 4.42 -9.35 12.67
C ILE A 278 4.62 -8.52 11.41
N ILE A 279 3.81 -7.47 11.28
CA ILE A 279 3.84 -6.51 10.17
C ILE A 279 4.18 -5.15 10.74
N ARG A 280 5.12 -4.45 10.09
CA ARG A 280 5.44 -3.05 10.40
C ARG A 280 5.26 -2.20 9.16
N GLY A 281 4.74 -1.00 9.34
CA GLY A 281 4.75 0.04 8.31
C GLY A 281 4.00 1.29 8.75
N ARG A 282 3.75 2.20 7.81
CA ARG A 282 3.10 3.48 8.10
C ARG A 282 1.63 3.27 8.45
N TRP A 283 1.17 3.75 9.61
CA TRP A 283 -0.25 3.71 9.96
C TRP A 283 -0.99 4.90 9.35
N CYS A 284 -1.95 4.59 8.50
CA CYS A 284 -2.69 5.57 7.73
C CYS A 284 -4.16 5.20 7.60
N TYR A 285 -4.92 6.16 7.09
CA TYR A 285 -6.29 6.01 6.67
C TYR A 285 -6.34 6.11 5.14
N ASP A 286 -6.74 5.05 4.46
CA ASP A 286 -7.01 5.07 3.03
C ASP A 286 -8.41 5.64 2.76
N ALA A 287 -8.43 6.82 2.14
CA ALA A 287 -9.65 7.52 1.79
C ALA A 287 -10.13 7.27 0.35
N SER A 288 -9.45 6.43 -0.45
CA SER A 288 -9.83 6.16 -1.86
C SER A 288 -10.94 5.13 -2.04
N HIS A 289 -11.28 4.35 -0.99
CA HIS A 289 -12.34 3.33 -1.00
C HIS A 289 -13.51 3.69 -0.07
N SER A 290 -14.03 2.73 0.69
CA SER A 290 -15.03 2.91 1.75
C SER A 290 -14.43 3.43 3.07
N GLY A 291 -13.10 3.65 3.11
CA GLY A 291 -12.37 4.10 4.27
C GLY A 291 -11.75 2.95 5.06
N TRP A 292 -10.42 2.91 5.14
CA TRP A 292 -9.69 1.85 5.84
C TRP A 292 -8.63 2.43 6.75
N ASN A 293 -8.60 2.02 8.02
CA ASN A 293 -7.37 2.15 8.79
C ASN A 293 -6.46 0.98 8.43
N GLU A 294 -5.23 1.28 8.07
CA GLU A 294 -4.32 0.27 7.55
C GLU A 294 -2.86 0.58 7.85
N ILE A 295 -2.01 -0.41 7.62
CA ILE A 295 -0.60 -0.17 7.38
C ILE A 295 -0.37 -0.06 5.87
N HIS A 296 0.06 1.11 5.39
CA HIS A 296 0.43 1.34 3.99
C HIS A 296 1.45 2.50 3.87
N PRO A 297 2.65 2.25 3.32
CA PRO A 297 3.15 0.94 2.91
C PRO A 297 3.48 0.07 4.13
N VAL A 298 3.27 -1.23 3.98
CA VAL A 298 3.99 -2.24 4.75
C VAL A 298 5.48 -2.13 4.42
N MET A 299 6.31 -2.07 5.45
CA MET A 299 7.76 -2.00 5.35
C MET A 299 8.41 -3.34 5.65
N SER A 300 7.83 -4.16 6.52
CA SER A 300 8.35 -5.51 6.80
C SER A 300 7.25 -6.46 7.21
N VAL A 301 7.38 -7.73 6.81
CA VAL A 301 6.55 -8.85 7.25
C VAL A 301 7.48 -9.95 7.74
N GLN A 302 7.23 -10.48 8.94
CA GLN A 302 8.00 -11.60 9.48
C GLN A 302 7.02 -12.64 10.02
N ARG A 303 7.19 -13.90 9.59
CA ARG A 303 6.42 -15.02 10.13
C ARG A 303 6.99 -15.43 11.49
N ILE A 304 6.10 -15.68 12.44
CA ILE A 304 6.45 -16.21 13.76
C ILE A 304 6.41 -17.74 13.65
N GLU A 305 7.49 -18.44 13.99
CA GLU A 305 7.52 -19.90 13.80
C GLU A 305 6.68 -20.66 14.83
N ASN A 306 6.62 -20.17 16.06
CA ASN A 306 5.88 -20.81 17.14
C ASN A 306 4.60 -20.04 17.45
N GLU A 307 3.47 -20.56 16.98
CA GLU A 307 2.14 -19.95 17.18
C GLU A 307 1.80 -19.69 18.65
N LYS A 308 2.34 -20.49 19.58
CA LYS A 308 2.13 -20.34 21.02
C LYS A 308 2.74 -19.06 21.57
N ASP A 309 3.66 -18.44 20.84
CA ASP A 309 4.25 -17.17 21.21
C ASP A 309 3.19 -16.06 21.19
N LEU A 310 2.11 -16.20 20.39
CA LEU A 310 0.97 -15.27 20.36
C LEU A 310 0.03 -15.38 21.58
N ASP A 311 0.01 -16.53 22.24
CA ASP A 311 -0.95 -16.86 23.30
C ASP A 311 -0.29 -16.90 24.71
N GLY A 312 1.01 -16.61 24.79
CA GLY A 312 1.84 -16.82 25.98
C GLY A 312 1.93 -15.62 26.94
N VAL A 313 2.27 -15.87 28.21
CA VAL A 313 2.46 -14.83 29.24
C VAL A 313 3.58 -13.84 28.88
N MET A 314 4.59 -14.29 28.13
CA MET A 314 5.71 -13.46 27.65
C MET A 314 5.41 -12.67 26.36
N PHE A 315 4.22 -12.87 25.77
CA PHE A 315 3.83 -12.30 24.47
C PHE A 315 4.00 -10.77 24.44
N LYS A 316 3.54 -10.08 25.48
CA LYS A 316 3.54 -8.61 25.53
C LYS A 316 4.95 -8.01 25.43
N ASP A 317 5.87 -8.49 26.25
CA ASP A 317 7.24 -7.95 26.29
C ASP A 317 8.05 -8.37 25.06
N ALA A 318 7.88 -9.61 24.61
CA ALA A 318 8.55 -10.13 23.42
C ALA A 318 8.12 -9.35 22.17
N ILE A 319 6.82 -9.12 22.00
CA ILE A 319 6.30 -8.35 20.87
C ILE A 319 6.66 -6.88 20.96
N ALA A 320 6.57 -6.24 22.14
CA ALA A 320 6.98 -4.85 22.28
C ALA A 320 8.45 -4.65 21.88
N ARG A 321 9.32 -5.57 22.31
CA ARG A 321 10.72 -5.59 21.91
C ARG A 321 10.89 -5.85 20.42
N TRP A 322 10.16 -6.80 19.85
CA TRP A 322 10.24 -7.12 18.42
C TRP A 322 9.81 -5.92 17.58
N CYS A 323 8.68 -5.29 17.90
CA CYS A 323 8.20 -4.09 17.25
C CYS A 323 9.19 -2.93 17.35
N SER A 324 9.86 -2.76 18.50
CA SER A 324 10.95 -1.78 18.65
C SER A 324 12.11 -2.08 17.70
N LEU A 325 12.63 -3.31 17.72
CA LEU A 325 13.77 -3.73 16.90
C LEU A 325 13.48 -3.63 15.40
N THR A 326 12.25 -3.92 14.97
CA THR A 326 11.87 -3.72 13.57
C THR A 326 11.92 -2.26 13.12
N GLY A 327 11.80 -1.30 14.05
CA GLY A 327 11.97 0.13 13.75
C GLY A 327 13.42 0.56 13.57
N GLU A 328 14.36 -0.22 14.10
CA GLU A 328 15.79 0.03 13.98
C GLU A 328 16.36 -0.49 12.64
N VAL A 329 15.56 -1.22 11.86
CA VAL A 329 15.95 -1.71 10.53
C VAL A 329 16.14 -0.51 9.59
N PRO A 330 17.31 -0.34 8.96
CA PRO A 330 17.55 0.74 8.01
C PRO A 330 16.61 0.64 6.80
N PRO A 331 16.17 1.77 6.22
CA PRO A 331 15.44 1.77 4.95
C PRO A 331 16.26 1.10 3.83
N VAL A 332 15.59 0.40 2.92
CA VAL A 332 16.26 -0.14 1.72
C VAL A 332 16.60 0.98 0.75
N THR A 333 17.83 0.93 0.24
CA THR A 333 18.33 1.77 -0.86
C THR A 333 19.17 0.92 -1.81
N ASP A 334 19.54 1.49 -2.95
CA ASP A 334 20.44 0.85 -3.90
C ASP A 334 21.74 0.38 -3.21
N PRO A 335 22.33 -0.76 -3.65
CA PRO A 335 23.58 -1.27 -3.09
C PRO A 335 24.68 -0.22 -3.09
N GLY A 336 25.32 -0.01 -1.93
CA GLY A 336 26.40 0.96 -1.76
C GLY A 336 25.95 2.41 -1.56
N VAL A 337 24.64 2.69 -1.60
CA VAL A 337 24.09 4.00 -1.23
C VAL A 337 23.70 3.96 0.25
N ARG A 338 24.14 4.96 1.02
CA ARG A 338 23.67 5.14 2.40
C ARG A 338 22.29 5.80 2.38
N PRO A 339 21.26 5.23 3.05
CA PRO A 339 19.96 5.87 3.17
C PRO A 339 20.06 7.25 3.82
N GLN A 340 19.29 8.21 3.33
CA GLN A 340 19.17 9.53 3.96
C GLN A 340 18.02 9.54 4.98
N GLY A 341 18.12 10.41 5.99
CA GLY A 341 17.02 10.60 6.96
C GLY A 341 16.88 9.50 8.02
N MET A 342 17.86 8.60 8.16
CA MET A 342 17.85 7.56 9.20
C MET A 342 17.89 8.14 10.62
N THR A 343 17.22 7.46 11.56
CA THR A 343 17.40 7.74 12.99
C THR A 343 18.81 7.34 13.47
N PRO A 344 19.24 7.77 14.67
CA PRO A 344 20.51 7.31 15.25
C PRO A 344 20.60 5.78 15.41
N GLU A 345 19.50 5.13 15.78
CA GLU A 345 19.41 3.68 15.95
C GLU A 345 19.54 2.97 14.60
N GLN A 346 18.80 3.43 13.59
CA GLN A 346 18.91 2.92 12.22
C GLN A 346 20.31 3.12 11.64
N SER A 347 20.94 4.28 11.90
CA SER A 347 22.31 4.54 11.48
C SER A 347 23.29 3.57 12.13
N THR A 348 23.10 3.27 13.41
CA THR A 348 23.92 2.30 14.15
C THR A 348 23.77 0.89 13.56
N VAL A 349 22.54 0.46 13.29
CA VAL A 349 22.28 -0.85 12.66
C VAL A 349 22.90 -0.91 11.27
N TYR A 350 22.75 0.14 10.45
CA TYR A 350 23.35 0.22 9.12
C TYR A 350 24.87 0.10 9.20
N ASP A 351 25.52 0.90 10.05
CA ASP A 351 26.98 0.93 10.19
C ASP A 351 27.53 -0.40 10.72
N ASN A 352 26.79 -1.08 11.59
CA ASN A 352 27.10 -2.44 12.03
C ASN A 352 26.95 -3.45 10.90
N GLN A 353 25.88 -3.35 10.10
CA GLN A 353 25.68 -4.23 8.95
C GLN A 353 26.83 -4.09 7.95
N GLN A 354 27.39 -2.89 7.74
CA GLN A 354 28.54 -2.70 6.84
C GLN A 354 29.85 -3.33 7.32
N GLN A 355 29.94 -3.81 8.57
CA GLN A 355 31.15 -4.45 9.06
C GLN A 355 31.35 -5.83 8.39
N PRO A 356 32.58 -6.20 7.99
CA PRO A 356 32.85 -7.47 7.32
C PRO A 356 32.32 -8.70 8.06
N GLU A 357 32.40 -8.70 9.39
CA GLU A 357 31.90 -9.79 10.26
C GLU A 357 30.37 -9.96 10.22
N ASN A 358 29.63 -8.94 9.77
CA ASN A 358 28.17 -8.96 9.69
C ASN A 358 27.65 -9.11 8.24
N GLN A 359 28.55 -9.25 7.26
CA GLN A 359 28.25 -9.43 5.83
C GLN A 359 28.31 -10.92 5.45
N TRP A 360 27.56 -11.76 6.17
CA TRP A 360 27.57 -13.21 5.96
C TRP A 360 26.93 -13.60 4.63
N VAL A 361 27.68 -14.34 3.81
CA VAL A 361 27.17 -14.99 2.57
C VAL A 361 26.65 -16.40 2.88
N ILE A 362 27.17 -17.01 3.95
CA ILE A 362 26.77 -18.30 4.49
C ILE A 362 26.27 -18.04 5.91
N HIS A 363 25.19 -18.71 6.31
CA HIS A 363 24.56 -18.42 7.60
C HIS A 363 25.55 -18.67 8.77
N PRO A 364 25.61 -17.77 9.78
CA PRO A 364 26.51 -17.87 10.95
C PRO A 364 26.58 -19.23 11.66
N TYR A 365 25.50 -20.00 11.66
CA TYR A 365 25.48 -21.36 12.22
C TYR A 365 26.33 -22.38 11.44
N VAL A 366 26.71 -22.05 10.20
CA VAL A 366 27.45 -22.92 9.29
C VAL A 366 28.92 -22.52 9.22
N ASP A 367 29.23 -21.23 9.24
CA ASP A 367 30.61 -20.71 9.10
C ASP A 367 31.20 -20.12 10.39
N GLY A 368 30.42 -20.02 11.48
CA GLY A 368 30.91 -19.62 12.79
C GLY A 368 31.20 -18.13 12.96
N CYS A 369 30.66 -17.26 12.09
CA CYS A 369 30.93 -15.82 12.08
C CYS A 369 32.41 -15.46 11.85
N GLU A 370 33.20 -16.32 11.18
CA GLU A 370 34.59 -15.97 10.85
C GLU A 370 34.63 -14.85 9.79
N PRO A 371 35.35 -13.73 10.03
CA PRO A 371 35.42 -12.65 9.07
C PRO A 371 36.09 -13.10 7.78
N VAL A 372 35.43 -12.91 6.64
CA VAL A 372 36.02 -13.18 5.32
C VAL A 372 37.04 -12.08 5.02
N GLU A 373 38.34 -12.39 5.11
CA GLU A 373 39.43 -11.41 5.03
C GLU A 373 39.50 -10.62 3.72
N THR A 374 38.86 -11.05 2.64
CA THR A 374 38.58 -10.25 1.42
C THR A 374 37.61 -11.03 0.54
N ALA A 375 36.62 -10.35 -0.05
CA ALA A 375 35.80 -10.96 -1.09
C ALA A 375 36.67 -11.36 -2.30
N PRO A 376 36.59 -12.59 -2.81
CA PRO A 376 37.29 -12.96 -4.04
C PRO A 376 36.78 -12.08 -5.19
N PRO A 377 37.67 -11.66 -6.12
CA PRO A 377 37.26 -10.83 -7.25
C PRO A 377 36.18 -11.55 -8.08
N PRO A 378 35.22 -10.80 -8.67
CA PRO A 378 34.15 -11.40 -9.46
C PRO A 378 34.74 -12.24 -10.61
N PRO A 379 34.12 -13.38 -10.95
CA PRO A 379 34.62 -14.25 -12.01
C PRO A 379 34.66 -13.49 -13.34
N VAL A 380 35.82 -13.47 -13.97
CA VAL A 380 35.99 -12.98 -15.34
C VAL A 380 35.31 -13.99 -16.26
N ILE A 381 34.16 -13.59 -16.81
CA ILE A 381 33.51 -14.35 -17.88
C ILE A 381 34.35 -14.15 -19.14
N HIS A 382 34.99 -15.23 -19.61
CA HIS A 382 35.73 -15.29 -20.87
C HIS A 382 34.84 -15.66 -22.04
#